data_AF-A0A382MST1-F1
#
_entry.id   AF-A0A382MST1-F1
#
_cell.length_a   1.000
_cell.length_b   1.000
_cell.length_c   1.000
_cell.angle_alpha   90.00
_cell.angle_beta   90.00
_cell.angle_gamma   90.00
#
_symmetry.space_group_name_H-M   'P 1'
#
loop_
_entity.id
_entity.type
_entity.pdbx_description
1 polymer ?
#
loop_
_entity_poly.entity_id
_entity_poly.type
_entity_poly.pdbx_seq_one_letter_code
_entity_poly.pdbx_strand_id
1 'polypeptide(L)'
;MENLTSKDALENVEREFKQLRSIFIKYFPESTEAKQLEEELKQINQQLWDIEDKIRDKERNRSFDDEFIQLARSVYIINDERSRIKRKINDVFGSEFVEEKSYPEY
;
A
#
# COMPACT_ATOMS: atom_id res chain seq x y z
N MET A 1 3.34 3.20 -10.94
CA MET A 1 4.04 4.35 -11.58
C MET A 1 3.06 5.31 -12.22
N GLU A 2 1.82 4.89 -12.54
CA GLU A 2 0.84 5.72 -13.24
C GLU A 2 0.34 6.93 -12.44
N ASN A 3 0.47 6.91 -11.10
CA ASN A 3 -0.01 7.99 -10.22
C ASN A 3 1.08 9.06 -9.90
N LEU A 4 2.30 8.94 -10.43
CA LEU A 4 3.38 9.90 -10.21
C LEU A 4 3.63 10.72 -11.48
N THR A 5 3.59 12.04 -11.36
CA THR A 5 3.73 12.97 -12.49
C THR A 5 5.06 13.72 -12.50
N SER A 6 5.76 13.79 -11.36
CA SER A 6 7.07 14.42 -11.26
C SER A 6 8.17 13.48 -11.77
N LYS A 7 9.02 14.00 -12.67
CA LYS A 7 10.17 13.28 -13.20
C LYS A 7 11.12 12.81 -12.09
N ASP A 8 11.44 13.69 -11.14
CA ASP A 8 12.36 13.36 -10.04
C ASP A 8 11.77 12.28 -9.11
N ALA A 9 10.44 12.32 -8.89
CA ALA A 9 9.76 11.29 -8.10
C ALA A 9 9.75 9.93 -8.81
N LEU A 10 9.54 9.93 -10.13
CA LEU A 10 9.59 8.71 -10.95
C LEU A 10 10.99 8.11 -10.95
N GLU A 11 12.03 8.92 -11.17
CA GLU A 11 13.43 8.45 -11.15
C GLU A 11 13.82 7.88 -9.78
N ASN A 12 13.38 8.53 -8.69
CA ASN A 12 13.65 8.04 -7.34
C ASN A 12 12.97 6.68 -7.08
N VAL A 13 11.67 6.57 -7.39
CA VAL A 13 10.91 5.34 -7.17
C VAL A 13 11.41 4.20 -8.06
N GLU A 14 11.81 4.49 -9.30
CA GLU A 14 12.40 3.49 -10.18
C GLU A 14 13.74 2.96 -9.64
N ARG A 15 14.58 3.86 -9.10
CA ARG A 15 15.85 3.49 -8.45
C ARG A 15 15.61 2.61 -7.23
N GLU A 16 14.71 3.00 -6.34
CA GLU A 16 14.34 2.22 -5.16
C GLU A 16 13.78 0.85 -5.56
N PHE A 17 12.84 0.80 -6.50
CA PHE A 17 12.25 -0.44 -6.99
C PHE A 17 13.30 -1.39 -7.57
N LYS A 18 14.24 -0.88 -8.39
CA LYS A 18 15.34 -1.69 -8.94
C LYS A 18 16.21 -2.29 -7.83
N GLN A 19 16.55 -1.50 -6.81
CA GLN A 19 17.34 -1.99 -5.67
C GLN A 19 16.60 -3.08 -4.90
N LEU A 20 15.35 -2.83 -4.49
CA LEU A 20 14.54 -3.79 -3.73
C LEU A 20 14.33 -5.08 -4.53
N ARG A 21 14.00 -4.97 -5.83
CA ARG A 21 13.81 -6.13 -6.70
C ARG A 21 15.09 -6.95 -6.86
N SER A 22 16.25 -6.31 -6.94
CA SER A 22 17.53 -7.03 -7.02
C SER A 22 17.80 -7.86 -5.76
N ILE A 23 17.49 -7.32 -4.57
CA ILE A 23 17.62 -8.02 -3.29
C ILE A 23 16.64 -9.19 -3.25
N PHE A 24 15.38 -8.94 -3.60
CA PHE A 24 14.34 -9.96 -3.65
C PHE A 24 14.74 -11.15 -4.54
N ILE A 25 15.16 -10.90 -5.78
CA ILE A 25 15.58 -11.96 -6.72
C ILE A 25 16.82 -12.71 -6.19
N LYS A 26 17.77 -12.01 -5.57
CA LYS A 26 19.00 -12.61 -5.06
C LYS A 26 18.75 -13.57 -3.90
N TYR A 27 17.86 -13.22 -2.98
CA TYR A 27 17.65 -13.98 -1.75
C TYR A 27 16.41 -14.89 -1.80
N PHE A 28 15.44 -14.61 -2.67
CA PHE A 28 14.15 -15.32 -2.76
C PHE A 28 13.71 -15.61 -4.22
N PRO A 29 14.58 -16.18 -5.08
CA PRO A 29 14.31 -16.31 -6.52
C PRO A 29 13.05 -17.15 -6.85
N GLU A 30 12.74 -18.15 -6.03
CA GLU A 30 11.69 -19.15 -6.29
C GLU A 30 10.50 -19.09 -5.33
N SER A 31 10.43 -18.11 -4.43
CA SER A 31 9.32 -18.02 -3.47
C SER A 31 8.04 -17.54 -4.17
N THR A 32 7.14 -18.47 -4.50
CA THR A 32 5.81 -18.18 -5.05
C THR A 32 4.96 -17.38 -4.06
N GLU A 33 5.03 -17.70 -2.78
CA GLU A 33 4.32 -16.99 -1.72
C GLU A 33 4.76 -15.53 -1.63
N ALA A 34 6.07 -15.27 -1.70
CA ALA A 34 6.60 -13.91 -1.68
C ALA A 34 6.14 -13.09 -2.90
N LYS A 35 6.09 -13.69 -4.09
CA LYS A 35 5.58 -13.03 -5.30
C LYS A 35 4.08 -12.73 -5.20
N GLN A 36 3.31 -13.63 -4.59
CA GLN A 36 1.89 -13.39 -4.34
C GLN A 36 1.70 -12.23 -3.36
N LEU A 37 2.45 -12.20 -2.26
CA LEU A 37 2.38 -11.10 -1.29
C LEU A 37 2.82 -9.75 -1.88
N GLU A 38 3.80 -9.74 -2.79
CA GLU A 38 4.18 -8.53 -3.55
C GLU A 38 3.00 -7.98 -4.36
N GLU A 39 2.30 -8.85 -5.10
CA GLU A 39 1.14 -8.46 -5.91
C GLU A 39 -0.05 -8.04 -5.04
N GLU A 40 -0.34 -8.76 -3.94
CA GLU A 40 -1.37 -8.37 -2.96
C GLU A 40 -1.07 -6.98 -2.37
N LEU A 41 0.19 -6.72 -1.98
CA LEU A 41 0.61 -5.43 -1.45
C LEU A 41 0.47 -4.31 -2.50
N LYS A 42 0.79 -4.60 -3.76
CA LYS A 42 0.61 -3.65 -4.86
C LYS A 42 -0.87 -3.32 -5.09
N GLN A 43 -1.73 -4.33 -5.12
CA GLN A 43 -3.17 -4.17 -5.33
C GLN A 43 -3.82 -3.36 -4.21
N ILE A 44 -3.54 -3.69 -2.94
CA ILE A 44 -4.12 -2.96 -1.80
C ILE A 44 -3.61 -1.52 -1.72
N ASN A 45 -2.35 -1.27 -2.11
CA ASN A 45 -1.83 0.09 -2.20
C ASN A 45 -2.51 0.90 -3.30
N GLN A 46 -2.76 0.30 -4.48
CA GLN A 46 -3.50 0.98 -5.55
C GLN A 46 -4.94 1.29 -5.10
N GLN A 47 -5.62 0.34 -4.44
CA GLN A 47 -6.96 0.59 -3.90
C GLN A 47 -6.98 1.76 -2.91
N LEU A 48 -6.00 1.85 -2.02
CA LEU A 48 -5.91 2.96 -1.07
C LEU A 48 -5.68 4.30 -1.80
N TRP A 49 -4.81 4.32 -2.82
CA TRP A 49 -4.61 5.49 -3.68
C TRP A 49 -5.91 5.93 -4.37
N ASP A 50 -6.64 5.00 -4.98
CA ASP A 50 -7.90 5.29 -5.66
C ASP A 50 -8.95 5.86 -4.71
N ILE A 51 -8.99 5.37 -3.46
CA ILE A 51 -9.88 5.90 -2.40
C ILE A 51 -9.46 7.33 -2.03
N GLU A 52 -8.17 7.57 -1.79
CA GLU A 52 -7.66 8.90 -1.45
C GLU A 52 -7.93 9.92 -2.55
N ASP A 53 -7.74 9.55 -3.82
CA ASP A 53 -7.99 10.44 -4.95
C ASP A 53 -9.49 10.76 -5.09
N LYS A 54 -10.38 9.78 -4.92
CA LYS A 54 -11.83 10.02 -4.89
C LYS A 54 -12.23 10.96 -3.74
N ILE A 55 -11.64 10.79 -2.55
CA ILE A 55 -11.87 11.69 -1.41
C ILE A 55 -11.41 13.12 -1.76
N ARG A 56 -10.22 13.27 -2.36
CA ARG A 56 -9.70 14.58 -2.79
C ARG A 56 -10.58 15.26 -3.83
N ASP A 57 -11.15 14.50 -4.77
CA ASP A 57 -12.08 15.03 -5.76
C ASP A 57 -13.41 15.48 -5.13
N LYS A 58 -13.95 14.70 -4.18
CA LYS A 58 -15.13 15.09 -3.40
C LYS A 58 -14.87 16.35 -2.56
N GLU A 59 -13.73 16.44 -1.88
CA GLU A 59 -13.25 17.63 -1.16
C GLU A 59 -13.17 18.87 -2.07
N ARG A 60 -12.53 18.73 -3.24
CA ARG A 60 -12.41 19.81 -4.23
C ARG A 60 -13.77 20.34 -4.68
N ASN A 61 -14.74 19.45 -4.82
CA ASN A 61 -16.12 19.77 -5.19
C ASN A 61 -17.01 20.14 -3.99
N ARG A 62 -16.49 20.08 -2.75
CA ARG A 62 -17.24 20.27 -1.50
C ARG A 62 -18.47 19.35 -1.39
N SER A 63 -18.37 18.13 -1.90
CA SER A 63 -19.43 17.12 -1.86
C SER A 63 -19.22 16.20 -0.66
N PHE A 64 -19.96 16.45 0.43
CA PHE A 64 -19.90 15.69 1.67
C PHE A 64 -21.14 14.78 1.81
N ASP A 65 -21.32 13.94 0.80
CA ASP A 65 -22.47 13.04 0.65
C ASP A 65 -22.20 11.66 1.28
N ASP A 66 -23.18 10.77 1.20
CA ASP A 66 -23.05 9.40 1.73
C ASP A 66 -21.86 8.64 1.13
N GLU A 67 -21.54 8.90 -0.15
CA GLU A 67 -20.38 8.31 -0.82
C GLU A 67 -19.07 8.81 -0.18
N PHE A 68 -18.97 10.10 0.15
CA PHE A 68 -17.83 10.64 0.90
C PHE A 68 -17.65 9.94 2.25
N ILE A 69 -18.74 9.73 3.00
CA ILE A 69 -18.70 9.01 4.29
C ILE A 69 -18.25 7.56 4.10
N GLN A 70 -18.74 6.88 3.05
CA GLN A 70 -18.33 5.51 2.73
C GLN A 70 -16.85 5.42 2.36
N LEU A 71 -16.34 6.35 1.54
CA LEU A 71 -14.93 6.43 1.17
C LEU A 71 -14.06 6.70 2.40
N ALA A 72 -14.42 7.66 3.25
CA ALA A 72 -13.66 7.96 4.46
C ALA A 72 -13.58 6.74 5.40
N ARG A 73 -14.67 5.98 5.52
CA ARG A 73 -14.69 4.73 6.31
C ARG A 73 -13.87 3.61 5.68
N SER A 74 -13.84 3.51 4.35
CA SER A 74 -13.06 2.45 3.69
C SER A 74 -11.55 2.66 3.85
N VAL A 75 -11.07 3.90 4.07
CA VAL A 75 -9.64 4.19 4.29
C VAL A 75 -9.05 3.32 5.41
N TYR A 76 -9.64 3.31 6.61
CA TYR A 76 -9.06 2.54 7.72
C TYR A 76 -9.20 1.03 7.51
N ILE A 77 -10.30 0.58 6.88
CA ILE A 77 -10.52 -0.84 6.55
C ILE A 77 -9.43 -1.34 5.60
N ILE A 78 -9.20 -0.62 4.50
CA ILE A 78 -8.18 -0.97 3.50
C ILE A 78 -6.77 -0.82 4.08
N ASN A 79 -6.54 0.18 4.95
CA ASN A 79 -5.28 0.34 5.65
C ASN A 79 -4.97 -0.85 6.57
N ASP A 80 -5.97 -1.37 7.28
CA ASP A 80 -5.79 -2.52 8.16
C ASP A 80 -5.51 -3.80 7.38
N GLU A 81 -6.19 -4.04 6.25
CA GLU A 81 -5.84 -5.14 5.35
C GLU A 81 -4.41 -5.01 4.80
N ARG A 82 -3.98 -3.78 4.42
CA ARG A 82 -2.59 -3.53 4.03
C ARG A 82 -1.60 -3.87 5.14
N SER A 83 -1.90 -3.50 6.39
CA SER A 83 -1.05 -3.86 7.53
C SER A 83 -0.99 -5.36 7.77
N ARG A 84 -2.08 -6.10 7.56
CA ARG A 84 -2.07 -7.57 7.63
C ARG A 84 -1.18 -8.18 6.57
N ILE A 85 -1.23 -7.69 5.32
CA ILE A 85 -0.33 -8.14 4.24
C ILE A 85 1.13 -7.86 4.60
N LYS A 86 1.44 -6.65 5.09
CA LYS A 86 2.80 -6.32 5.56
C LYS A 86 3.30 -7.22 6.69
N ARG A 87 2.41 -7.62 7.60
CA ARG A 87 2.75 -8.58 8.67
C ARG A 87 3.09 -9.96 8.09
N LYS A 88 2.29 -10.49 7.17
CA LYS A 88 2.60 -11.74 6.48
C LYS A 88 3.94 -11.68 5.75
N ILE A 89 4.25 -10.56 5.10
CA ILE A 89 5.56 -10.31 4.49
C ILE A 89 6.66 -10.44 5.54
N ASN A 90 6.54 -9.76 6.68
CA ASN A 90 7.53 -9.85 7.75
C ASN A 90 7.72 -11.30 8.24
N ASP A 91 6.62 -12.05 8.40
CA ASP A 91 6.67 -13.45 8.84
C ASP A 91 7.39 -14.34 7.80
N VAL A 92 7.07 -14.20 6.51
CA VAL A 92 7.70 -14.96 5.41
C VAL A 92 9.20 -14.66 5.30
N PHE A 93 9.61 -13.42 5.56
CA PHE A 93 11.01 -13.00 5.49
C PHE A 93 11.76 -13.09 6.82
N GLY A 94 11.10 -13.52 7.91
CA GLY A 94 11.71 -13.61 9.24
C GLY A 94 12.16 -12.26 9.81
N SER A 95 11.45 -11.18 9.48
CA SER A 95 11.76 -9.83 9.97
C SER A 95 11.42 -9.71 11.46
N GLU A 96 12.36 -9.20 12.26
CA GLU A 96 12.13 -8.85 13.66
C GLU A 96 11.30 -7.56 13.83
N PHE A 97 11.13 -6.79 12.75
CA PHE A 97 10.35 -5.57 12.77
C PHE A 97 8.86 -5.87 12.64
N VAL A 98 8.08 -5.41 13.61
CA VAL A 98 6.62 -5.53 13.61
C VAL A 98 6.02 -4.12 13.66
N GLU A 99 4.99 -3.87 12.84
CA GLU A 99 4.23 -2.64 12.92
C GLU A 99 3.34 -2.67 14.17
N GLU A 100 3.64 -1.78 15.13
CA GLU A 100 2.85 -1.55 16.34
C GLU A 100 1.70 -0.59 16.02
N LYS A 101 0.47 -1.02 16.27
CA LYS A 101 -0.73 -0.18 16.16
C LYS A 101 -1.40 -0.13 17.53
N SER A 102 -1.60 1.06 18.06
CA SER A 102 -2.42 1.31 19.26
C SER A 102 -3.62 2.13 18.83
N TYR A 103 -4.78 1.50 18.75
CA TYR A 103 -6.06 2.17 18.53
C TYR A 103 -6.96 1.94 19.75
N PRO A 104 -7.72 2.97 20.18
CA PRO A 104 -8.82 2.74 21.11
C PRO A 104 -9.82 1.74 20.51
N GLU A 105 -10.38 0.86 21.33
CA GLU A 105 -11.58 0.12 20.94
C GLU A 105 -12.69 1.13 20.62
N TYR A 106 -13.32 1.00 19.45
CA TYR A 106 -14.42 1.84 18.98
C TYR A 106 -15.77 1.16 19.26
#